data_AF-A0A1V9XA33-F1
#
_entry.id   AF-A0A1V9XA33-F1
#
_cell.length_a   1.000
_cell.length_b   1.000
_cell.length_c   1.000
_cell.angle_alpha   90.00
_cell.angle_beta   90.00
_cell.angle_gamma   90.00
#
_symmetry.space_group_name_H-M   'P 1'
#
loop_
_entity.id
_entity.type
_entity.pdbx_description
1 polymer ?
#
loop_
_entity_poly.entity_id
_entity_poly.type
_entity_poly.pdbx_seq_one_letter_code
_entity_poly.pdbx_strand_id
1 'polypeptide(L)'
;SCSLQISGLILACLGVSELRSLEHSTRVHLLATYLLLTAAGLVILVCLLGCFAICRLHRGMLAWYGGFLVMILFLEAACGILCFFSYGYVKAELRSQFRSLFLDEYGRNDLTTYRINMLQRKLKCCGVDGFEDWAYSQWRKDNSGKSFVNVVPTACCKTWSHLCGKWDIPNNIYYDGCTEVIAQRIAQNLSYIAGLGAGICFVQFLGIALTCALHAKLKYFEVANYSAYSVSRHKYHFYDYS
;
A
#
# COMPACT_ATOMS: atom_id res chain seq x y z
N SER A 1 27.04 -9.97 -2.09
CA SER A 1 25.73 -10.06 -1.41
C SER A 1 25.34 -8.80 -0.62
N CYS A 2 26.24 -8.18 0.17
CA CYS A 2 26.00 -6.84 0.78
C CYS A 2 25.76 -5.71 -0.23
N SER A 3 26.40 -5.76 -1.40
CA SER A 3 26.35 -4.69 -2.40
C SER A 3 24.98 -4.51 -3.05
N LEU A 4 24.18 -5.58 -3.16
CA LEU A 4 22.79 -5.53 -3.67
C LEU A 4 21.79 -4.96 -2.65
N GLN A 5 22.17 -4.88 -1.36
CA GLN A 5 21.31 -4.39 -0.29
C GLN A 5 21.41 -2.88 -0.13
N ILE A 6 22.62 -2.34 -0.33
CA ILE A 6 22.86 -0.90 -0.35
C ILE A 6 22.15 -0.26 -1.55
N SER A 7 22.16 -0.91 -2.72
CA SER A 7 21.41 -0.43 -3.88
C SER A 7 19.90 -0.46 -3.66
N GLY A 8 19.36 -1.50 -2.99
CA GLY A 8 17.94 -1.57 -2.63
C GLY A 8 17.51 -0.51 -1.60
N LEU A 9 18.34 -0.27 -0.58
CA LEU A 9 18.13 0.80 0.41
C LEU A 9 18.19 2.19 -0.24
N ILE A 10 19.14 2.41 -1.16
CA ILE A 10 19.26 3.67 -1.89
C ILE A 10 18.04 3.88 -2.79
N LEU A 11 17.59 2.87 -3.53
CA LEU A 11 16.39 2.98 -4.38
C LEU A 11 15.11 3.21 -3.57
N ALA A 12 14.96 2.56 -2.41
CA ALA A 12 13.83 2.80 -1.51
C ALA A 12 13.87 4.21 -0.90
N CYS A 13 15.03 4.67 -0.44
CA CYS A 13 15.21 6.02 0.08
C CYS A 13 14.98 7.09 -1.00
N LEU A 14 15.45 6.84 -2.23
CA LEU A 14 15.23 7.74 -3.38
C LEU A 14 13.74 7.81 -3.75
N GLY A 15 13.04 6.67 -3.74
CA GLY A 15 11.58 6.63 -3.94
C GLY A 15 10.81 7.37 -2.86
N VAL A 16 11.23 7.28 -1.60
CA VAL A 16 10.64 8.03 -0.48
C VAL A 16 10.93 9.53 -0.58
N SER A 17 12.13 9.94 -1.01
CA SER A 17 12.46 11.35 -1.19
C SER A 17 11.69 12.01 -2.34
N GLU A 18 11.44 11.27 -3.43
CA GLU A 18 10.56 11.73 -4.51
C GLU A 18 9.09 11.85 -4.05
N LEU A 19 8.62 10.91 -3.22
CA LEU A 19 7.28 11.01 -2.62
C LEU A 19 7.11 12.23 -1.71
N ARG A 20 8.17 12.62 -0.97
CA ARG A 20 8.17 13.84 -0.12
C ARG A 20 8.10 15.13 -0.96
N SER A 21 8.65 15.14 -2.18
CA SER A 21 8.64 16.32 -3.05
C SER A 21 7.24 16.70 -3.55
N LEU A 22 6.26 15.80 -3.45
CA LEU A 22 4.88 16.01 -3.92
C LEU A 22 3.91 16.45 -2.81
N GLU A 23 4.39 16.64 -1.57
CA GLU A 23 3.53 16.78 -0.41
C GLU A 23 3.11 18.24 -0.14
N HIS A 24 2.17 18.75 -0.94
CA HIS A 24 1.35 19.88 -0.51
C HIS A 24 0.27 19.34 0.46
N SER A 25 0.53 19.53 1.76
CA SER A 25 -0.23 19.46 3.04
C SER A 25 -1.71 19.02 3.14
N THR A 26 -2.02 17.75 3.41
CA THR A 26 -3.31 17.41 4.08
C THR A 26 -3.19 16.17 4.95
N ARG A 27 -3.93 16.12 6.07
CA ARG A 27 -3.87 15.03 7.08
C ARG A 27 -4.07 13.63 6.49
N VAL A 28 -4.95 13.47 5.50
CA VAL A 28 -5.19 12.18 4.81
C VAL A 28 -3.99 11.73 3.97
N HIS A 29 -3.26 12.65 3.34
CA HIS A 29 -2.04 12.30 2.61
C HIS A 29 -0.90 12.01 3.57
N LEU A 30 -0.79 12.77 4.67
CA LEU A 30 0.18 12.47 5.73
C LEU A 30 -0.03 11.06 6.29
N LEU A 31 -1.28 10.65 6.53
CA LEU A 31 -1.60 9.29 6.99
C LEU A 31 -1.25 8.24 5.94
N ALA A 32 -1.63 8.43 4.67
CA ALA A 32 -1.29 7.49 3.60
C ALA A 32 0.23 7.39 3.38
N THR A 33 0.94 8.51 3.34
CA THR A 33 2.41 8.59 3.24
C THR A 33 3.07 7.92 4.44
N TYR A 34 2.59 8.17 5.65
CA TYR A 34 3.10 7.54 6.86
C TYR A 34 2.93 6.03 6.81
N LEU A 35 1.75 5.52 6.43
CA LEU A 35 1.51 4.09 6.27
C LEU A 35 2.42 3.44 5.21
N LEU A 36 2.62 4.11 4.07
CA LEU A 36 3.53 3.63 3.04
C LEU A 36 4.99 3.60 3.54
N LEU A 37 5.39 4.64 4.27
CA LEU A 37 6.74 4.75 4.83
C LEU A 37 7.00 3.70 5.92
N THR A 38 6.02 3.46 6.81
CA THR A 38 6.14 2.45 7.84
C THR A 38 6.16 1.04 7.25
N ALA A 39 5.33 0.77 6.24
CA ALA A 39 5.36 -0.50 5.51
C ALA A 39 6.72 -0.72 4.81
N ALA A 40 7.24 0.29 4.10
CA ALA A 40 8.55 0.22 3.46
C ALA A 40 9.68 0.00 4.48
N GLY A 41 9.65 0.71 5.60
CA GLY A 41 10.61 0.54 6.70
C GLY A 41 10.58 -0.87 7.32
N LEU A 42 9.38 -1.44 7.50
CA LEU A 42 9.22 -2.80 8.01
C LEU A 42 9.80 -3.83 7.04
N VAL A 43 9.54 -3.69 5.75
CA VAL A 43 10.11 -4.58 4.71
C VAL A 43 11.64 -4.54 4.74
N ILE A 44 12.23 -3.35 4.83
CA ILE A 44 13.67 -3.17 4.96
C ILE A 44 14.22 -3.87 6.21
N LEU A 45 13.55 -3.69 7.36
CA LEU A 45 13.97 -4.31 8.61
C LEU A 45 13.94 -5.84 8.50
N VAL A 46 12.87 -6.41 7.95
CA VAL A 46 12.74 -7.87 7.74
C VAL A 46 13.84 -8.38 6.82
N CYS A 47 14.17 -7.65 5.76
CA CYS A 47 15.27 -7.99 4.86
C CYS A 47 16.63 -7.98 5.59
N LEU A 48 16.91 -6.96 6.41
CA LEU A 48 18.16 -6.87 7.18
C LEU A 48 18.29 -8.01 8.19
N LEU A 49 17.21 -8.35 8.89
CA LEU A 49 17.17 -9.45 9.84
C LEU A 49 17.40 -10.80 9.15
N GLY A 50 16.77 -11.03 7.99
CA GLY A 50 17.00 -12.23 7.19
C GLY A 50 18.46 -12.37 6.75
N CYS A 51 19.08 -11.27 6.32
CA CYS A 51 20.47 -11.27 5.92
C CYS A 51 21.40 -11.55 7.10
N PHE A 52 21.16 -10.92 8.26
CA PHE A 52 21.95 -11.16 9.46
C PHE A 52 21.80 -12.61 9.95
N ALA A 53 20.59 -13.18 9.90
CA ALA A 53 20.33 -14.57 10.25
C ALA A 53 21.11 -15.55 9.35
N ILE A 54 21.17 -15.29 8.04
CA ILE A 54 21.94 -16.08 7.08
C ILE A 54 23.45 -15.93 7.33
N CYS A 55 23.95 -14.71 7.52
CA CYS A 55 25.38 -14.44 7.75
C CYS A 55 25.90 -15.04 9.06
N ARG A 56 25.09 -15.07 10.11
CA ARG A 56 25.49 -15.64 11.41
C ARG A 56 25.44 -17.16 11.42
N LEU A 57 24.79 -17.80 10.45
CA LEU A 57 24.59 -19.26 10.36
C LEU A 57 24.12 -19.89 11.69
N HIS A 58 23.45 -19.11 12.56
CA HIS A 58 22.99 -19.56 13.86
C HIS A 58 21.56 -20.09 13.77
N ARG A 59 21.36 -21.37 14.11
CA ARG A 59 20.08 -22.06 13.95
C ARG A 59 18.91 -21.35 14.61
N GLY A 60 19.11 -20.85 15.83
CA GLY A 60 18.06 -20.15 16.57
C GLY A 60 17.58 -18.88 15.85
N MET A 61 18.50 -18.10 15.28
CA MET A 61 18.13 -16.86 14.56
C MET A 61 17.38 -17.16 13.26
N LEU A 62 17.80 -18.24 12.58
CA LEU A 62 17.15 -18.68 11.35
C LEU A 62 15.74 -19.24 11.63
N ALA A 63 15.55 -19.96 12.74
CA ALA A 63 14.24 -20.44 13.18
C ALA A 63 13.29 -19.28 13.49
N TRP A 64 13.75 -18.25 14.22
CA TRP A 64 12.96 -17.04 14.48
C TRP A 64 12.57 -16.32 13.18
N TYR A 65 13.53 -16.12 12.26
CA TYR A 65 13.26 -15.50 10.96
C TYR A 65 12.20 -16.26 10.17
N GLY A 66 12.31 -17.60 10.09
CA GLY A 66 11.30 -18.45 9.44
C GLY A 66 9.92 -18.33 10.09
N GLY A 67 9.87 -18.30 11.43
CA GLY A 67 8.64 -18.08 12.18
C GLY A 67 7.99 -16.73 11.87
N PHE A 68 8.77 -15.65 11.78
CA PHE A 68 8.27 -14.33 11.39
C PHE A 68 7.71 -14.32 9.96
N LEU A 69 8.36 -14.97 9.00
CA LEU A 69 7.84 -15.08 7.63
C LEU A 69 6.50 -15.82 7.57
N VAL A 70 6.36 -16.90 8.34
CA VAL A 70 5.10 -17.65 8.44
C VAL A 70 4.00 -16.79 9.07
N MET A 71 4.33 -16.06 10.14
CA MET A 71 3.37 -15.14 10.78
C MET A 71 2.90 -14.04 9.81
N ILE A 72 3.81 -13.44 9.04
CA ILE A 72 3.45 -12.43 8.04
C ILE A 72 2.55 -13.03 6.96
N LEU A 73 2.84 -14.23 6.48
CA LEU A 73 2.00 -14.91 5.48
C LEU A 73 0.55 -15.11 5.98
N PHE A 74 0.38 -15.48 7.25
CA PHE A 74 -0.95 -15.58 7.86
C PHE A 74 -1.65 -14.22 7.99
N LEU A 75 -0.92 -13.16 8.35
CA LEU A 75 -1.47 -11.81 8.42
C LEU A 75 -1.88 -11.30 7.04
N GLU A 76 -1.08 -11.54 5.99
CA GLU A 76 -1.42 -11.17 4.62
C GLU A 76 -2.67 -11.92 4.13
N ALA A 77 -2.75 -13.23 4.40
CA ALA A 77 -3.94 -14.02 4.08
C ALA A 77 -5.18 -13.50 4.82
N ALA A 78 -5.07 -13.21 6.12
CA ALA A 78 -6.16 -12.65 6.91
C ALA A 78 -6.61 -11.28 6.39
N CYS A 79 -5.66 -10.38 6.10
CA CYS A 79 -5.94 -9.06 5.51
C CYS A 79 -6.63 -9.19 4.14
N GLY A 80 -6.17 -10.10 3.28
CA GLY A 80 -6.79 -10.37 1.99
C GLY A 80 -8.23 -10.85 2.11
N ILE A 81 -8.48 -11.79 3.03
CA ILE A 81 -9.82 -12.32 3.32
C ILE A 81 -10.73 -11.22 3.88
N LEU A 82 -10.26 -10.47 4.88
CA LEU A 82 -11.03 -9.38 5.50
C LEU A 82 -11.36 -8.27 4.50
N CYS A 83 -10.43 -7.91 3.62
CA CYS A 83 -10.66 -6.94 2.55
C CYS A 83 -11.75 -7.41 1.58
N PHE A 84 -11.73 -8.70 1.21
CA PHE A 84 -12.74 -9.29 0.34
C PHE A 84 -14.14 -9.21 0.95
N PHE A 85 -14.30 -9.63 2.21
CA PHE A 85 -15.60 -9.61 2.90
C PHE A 85 -16.08 -8.18 3.23
N SER A 86 -15.16 -7.25 3.50
CA SER A 86 -15.49 -5.90 3.94
C SER A 86 -15.59 -4.88 2.79
N TYR A 87 -15.57 -5.33 1.53
CA TYR A 87 -15.60 -4.43 0.37
C TYR A 87 -16.74 -3.40 0.42
N GLY A 88 -17.95 -3.84 0.81
CA GLY A 88 -19.10 -2.95 0.96
C GLY A 88 -18.93 -1.91 2.07
N TYR A 89 -18.38 -2.31 3.22
CA TYR A 89 -18.09 -1.42 4.34
C TYR A 89 -17.04 -0.36 3.95
N VAL A 90 -15.95 -0.78 3.30
CA VAL A 90 -14.90 0.14 2.83
C VAL A 90 -15.46 1.14 1.81
N LYS A 91 -16.33 0.70 0.90
CA LYS A 91 -17.01 1.59 -0.07
C LYS A 91 -17.89 2.63 0.64
N ALA A 92 -18.62 2.22 1.68
CA ALA A 92 -19.48 3.13 2.45
C ALA A 92 -18.67 4.18 3.22
N GLU A 93 -17.60 3.76 3.89
CA GLU A 93 -16.70 4.68 4.60
C GLU A 93 -16.03 5.67 3.63
N LEU A 94 -15.54 5.17 2.49
CA LEU A 94 -14.98 6.03 1.43
C LEU A 94 -15.99 7.08 0.98
N ARG A 95 -17.24 6.68 0.74
CA ARG A 95 -18.32 7.59 0.35
C ARG A 95 -18.59 8.65 1.41
N SER A 96 -18.61 8.27 2.68
CA SER A 96 -18.78 9.19 3.82
C SER A 96 -17.68 10.26 3.86
N GLN A 97 -16.42 9.82 3.76
CA GLN A 97 -15.25 10.71 3.72
C GLN A 97 -15.26 11.63 2.49
N PHE A 98 -15.68 11.11 1.34
CA PHE A 98 -15.80 11.92 0.13
C PHE A 98 -16.90 12.97 0.27
N ARG A 99 -18.01 12.62 0.91
CA ARG A 99 -19.12 13.54 1.14
C ARG A 99 -18.69 14.76 1.95
N SER A 100 -17.93 14.58 3.05
CA SER A 100 -17.42 15.71 3.82
C SER A 100 -16.44 16.57 3.00
N LEU A 101 -15.52 15.95 2.26
CA LEU A 101 -14.55 16.67 1.44
C LEU A 101 -15.20 17.48 0.31
N PHE A 102 -16.16 16.90 -0.40
CA PHE A 102 -16.83 17.53 -1.54
C PHE A 102 -17.87 18.57 -1.10
N LEU A 103 -18.64 18.30 -0.05
CA LEU A 103 -19.75 19.17 0.34
C LEU A 103 -19.35 20.27 1.31
N ASP A 104 -18.41 20.00 2.23
CA ASP A 104 -18.12 20.93 3.33
C ASP A 104 -16.82 21.72 3.14
N GLU A 105 -15.79 21.07 2.56
CA GLU A 105 -14.42 21.61 2.47
C GLU A 105 -14.08 22.20 1.08
N TYR A 106 -14.75 21.74 0.03
CA TYR A 106 -14.52 22.25 -1.33
C TYR A 106 -14.82 23.75 -1.39
N GLY A 107 -13.90 24.54 -1.95
CA GLY A 107 -13.98 26.00 -2.02
C GLY A 107 -13.54 26.75 -0.76
N ARG A 108 -13.39 26.07 0.38
CA ARG A 108 -12.84 26.66 1.62
C ARG A 108 -11.36 26.39 1.78
N ASN A 109 -10.93 25.19 1.41
CA ASN A 109 -9.53 24.80 1.43
C ASN A 109 -9.03 24.67 -0.02
N ASP A 110 -8.07 25.52 -0.40
CA ASP A 110 -7.53 25.58 -1.77
C ASP A 110 -6.92 24.26 -2.22
N LEU A 111 -6.27 23.55 -1.31
CA LEU A 111 -5.63 22.27 -1.61
C LEU A 111 -6.65 21.14 -1.74
N THR A 112 -7.64 21.07 -0.86
CA THR A 112 -8.76 20.12 -1.00
C THR A 112 -9.47 20.35 -2.34
N THR A 113 -9.72 21.61 -2.67
CA THR A 113 -10.31 22.05 -3.95
C THR A 113 -9.47 21.60 -5.13
N TYR A 114 -8.16 21.86 -5.10
CA TYR A 114 -7.23 21.44 -6.15
C TYR A 114 -7.25 19.93 -6.38
N ARG A 115 -7.23 19.13 -5.30
CA ARG A 115 -7.23 17.66 -5.38
C ARG A 115 -8.54 17.10 -5.88
N ILE A 116 -9.66 17.64 -5.40
CA ILE A 116 -10.97 17.25 -5.90
C ILE A 116 -11.09 17.57 -7.40
N ASN A 117 -10.58 18.73 -7.84
CA ASN A 117 -10.54 19.10 -9.25
C ASN A 117 -9.61 18.19 -10.07
N MET A 118 -8.49 17.76 -9.51
CA MET A 118 -7.59 16.80 -10.15
C MET A 118 -8.22 15.42 -10.25
N LEU A 119 -8.89 14.97 -9.18
CA LEU A 119 -9.59 13.69 -9.11
C LEU A 119 -10.68 13.61 -10.18
N GLN A 120 -11.57 14.61 -10.23
CA GLN A 120 -12.65 14.67 -11.22
C GLN A 120 -12.13 14.67 -12.66
N ARG A 121 -11.07 15.44 -12.95
CA ARG A 121 -10.45 15.46 -14.28
C ARG A 121 -9.80 14.14 -14.65
N LYS A 122 -9.07 13.53 -13.72
CA LYS A 122 -8.37 12.25 -13.96
C LYS A 122 -9.33 11.09 -14.12
N LEU A 123 -10.35 11.03 -13.26
CA LEU A 123 -11.31 9.93 -13.23
C LEU A 123 -12.52 10.16 -14.13
N LYS A 124 -12.68 11.37 -14.68
CA LYS A 124 -13.80 11.73 -15.56
C LYS A 124 -15.16 11.53 -14.85
N CYS A 125 -15.25 12.05 -13.63
CA CYS A 125 -16.42 11.96 -12.75
C CYS A 125 -16.79 13.35 -12.20
N CYS A 126 -17.98 13.51 -11.65
CA CYS A 126 -18.44 14.75 -11.03
C CYS A 126 -19.24 14.46 -9.76
N GLY A 127 -18.86 15.09 -8.65
CA GLY A 127 -19.50 14.86 -7.34
C GLY A 127 -19.16 13.50 -6.72
N VAL A 128 -19.84 13.17 -5.63
CA VAL A 128 -19.57 11.95 -4.84
C VAL A 128 -20.28 10.77 -5.48
N ASP A 129 -21.57 10.92 -5.69
CA ASP A 129 -22.51 9.96 -6.26
C ASP A 129 -23.05 10.43 -7.62
N GLY A 130 -23.05 11.74 -7.83
CA GLY A 130 -23.39 12.37 -9.10
C GLY A 130 -23.16 13.88 -9.07
N PHE A 131 -23.33 14.52 -10.21
CA PHE A 131 -23.14 15.97 -10.35
C PHE A 131 -24.14 16.78 -9.49
N GLU A 132 -25.27 16.20 -9.14
CA GLU A 132 -26.32 16.79 -8.32
C GLU A 132 -25.85 17.08 -6.87
N ASP A 133 -24.82 16.39 -6.39
CA ASP A 133 -24.25 16.62 -5.06
C ASP A 133 -23.80 18.08 -4.87
N TRP A 134 -23.37 18.74 -5.95
CA TRP A 134 -23.00 20.16 -5.95
C TRP A 134 -24.16 21.10 -5.66
N ALA A 135 -25.42 20.66 -5.71
CA ALA A 135 -26.54 21.46 -5.25
C ALA A 135 -26.55 21.62 -3.71
N TYR A 136 -25.95 20.66 -2.99
CA TYR A 136 -25.97 20.62 -1.53
C TYR A 136 -24.68 21.11 -0.88
N SER A 137 -23.63 21.39 -1.66
CA SER A 137 -22.33 21.82 -1.13
C SER A 137 -22.36 23.23 -0.54
N GLN A 138 -21.46 23.51 0.39
CA GLN A 138 -21.27 24.84 0.97
C GLN A 138 -20.75 25.83 -0.08
N TRP A 139 -19.85 25.37 -0.95
CA TRP A 139 -19.37 26.14 -2.10
C TRP A 139 -20.50 26.67 -2.98
N ARG A 140 -21.55 25.87 -3.18
CA ARG A 140 -22.74 26.28 -3.91
C ARG A 140 -23.51 27.38 -3.20
N LYS A 141 -23.71 27.25 -1.90
CA LYS A 141 -24.42 28.25 -1.08
C LYS A 141 -23.71 29.59 -1.14
N ASP A 142 -22.38 29.59 -1.06
CA ASP A 142 -21.57 30.80 -1.17
C ASP A 142 -21.62 31.44 -2.58
N ASN A 143 -21.99 30.66 -3.61
CA ASN A 143 -22.13 31.11 -5.01
C ASN A 143 -23.59 31.24 -5.48
N SER A 144 -24.56 31.14 -4.57
CA SER A 144 -26.00 31.04 -4.87
C SER A 144 -26.65 32.32 -5.42
N GLY A 145 -25.98 33.48 -5.33
CA GLY A 145 -26.44 34.74 -5.93
C GLY A 145 -26.44 34.77 -7.47
N LYS A 146 -26.15 33.65 -8.13
CA LYS A 146 -26.06 33.50 -9.58
C LYS A 146 -27.22 32.63 -10.07
N SER A 147 -28.10 33.20 -10.91
CA SER A 147 -29.35 32.59 -11.42
C SER A 147 -29.12 31.43 -12.40
N PHE A 148 -28.45 30.36 -11.95
CA PHE A 148 -28.02 29.25 -12.80
C PHE A 148 -28.52 27.90 -12.27
N VAL A 149 -29.20 27.16 -13.14
CA VAL A 149 -29.70 25.80 -12.88
C VAL A 149 -28.54 24.83 -13.12
N ASN A 150 -28.04 24.17 -12.06
CA ASN A 150 -26.96 23.15 -12.10
C ASN A 150 -25.50 23.65 -12.29
N VAL A 151 -25.04 24.60 -11.47
CA VAL A 151 -23.59 24.97 -11.45
C VAL A 151 -22.68 23.90 -10.83
N VAL A 152 -21.67 23.48 -11.55
CA VAL A 152 -20.68 22.52 -11.05
C VAL A 152 -19.29 23.13 -11.16
N PRO A 153 -18.28 22.62 -10.44
CA PRO A 153 -16.90 22.96 -10.70
C PRO A 153 -16.53 22.79 -12.18
N THR A 154 -15.66 23.66 -12.69
CA THR A 154 -15.14 23.54 -14.06
C THR A 154 -14.34 22.24 -14.27
N ALA A 155 -13.91 21.57 -13.21
CA ALA A 155 -13.30 20.25 -13.27
C ALA A 155 -14.25 19.12 -13.68
N CYS A 156 -15.57 19.31 -13.54
CA CYS A 156 -16.59 18.37 -14.01
C CYS A 156 -16.79 18.42 -15.54
N CYS A 157 -16.17 19.37 -16.22
CA CYS A 157 -16.36 19.59 -17.65
C CYS A 157 -15.60 18.58 -18.50
N LYS A 158 -16.25 18.03 -19.53
CA LYS A 158 -15.62 17.16 -20.53
C LYS A 158 -14.67 17.96 -21.41
N THR A 159 -15.10 19.13 -21.85
CA THR A 159 -14.30 20.08 -22.63
C THR A 159 -14.39 21.46 -21.98
N TRP A 160 -13.25 22.16 -21.93
CA TRP A 160 -13.20 23.50 -21.36
C TRP A 160 -14.02 24.46 -22.22
N SER A 161 -14.94 25.19 -21.58
CA SER A 161 -15.67 26.30 -22.17
C SER A 161 -15.86 27.38 -21.09
N HIS A 162 -15.99 28.64 -21.50
CA HIS A 162 -16.20 29.76 -20.56
C HIS A 162 -17.53 29.64 -19.79
N LEU A 163 -18.47 28.87 -20.32
CA LEU A 163 -19.82 28.68 -19.80
C LEU A 163 -20.05 27.30 -19.16
N CYS A 164 -19.03 26.43 -19.16
CA CYS A 164 -19.14 25.08 -18.64
C CYS A 164 -19.42 25.06 -17.13
N GLY A 165 -20.38 24.24 -16.74
CA GLY A 165 -20.83 24.14 -15.36
C GLY A 165 -21.51 25.41 -14.83
N LYS A 166 -22.04 26.27 -15.72
CA LYS A 166 -22.89 27.43 -15.38
C LYS A 166 -24.12 27.51 -16.28
N TRP A 167 -23.89 27.54 -17.60
CA TRP A 167 -24.90 27.69 -18.65
C TRP A 167 -24.85 26.59 -19.70
N ASP A 168 -23.76 25.82 -19.76
CA ASP A 168 -23.57 24.84 -20.83
C ASP A 168 -24.68 23.81 -20.84
N ILE A 169 -25.05 23.49 -22.07
CA ILE A 169 -25.89 22.36 -22.48
C ILE A 169 -25.52 21.16 -21.61
N PRO A 170 -26.51 20.46 -21.01
CA PRO A 170 -26.28 19.39 -20.04
C PRO A 170 -25.25 18.34 -20.47
N ASN A 171 -24.99 18.19 -21.77
CA ASN A 171 -24.10 17.18 -22.32
C ASN A 171 -22.58 17.38 -22.09
N ASN A 172 -22.10 18.57 -21.68
CA ASN A 172 -20.66 18.85 -21.50
C ASN A 172 -20.11 18.57 -20.08
N ILE A 173 -20.88 17.93 -19.20
CA ILE A 173 -20.42 17.54 -17.85
C ILE A 173 -20.36 16.02 -17.69
N TYR A 174 -19.51 15.55 -16.78
CA TYR A 174 -19.55 14.17 -16.31
C TYR A 174 -20.74 13.98 -15.37
N TYR A 175 -21.48 12.89 -15.56
CA TYR A 175 -22.66 12.55 -14.75
C TYR A 175 -22.32 11.54 -13.66
N ASP A 176 -21.33 10.68 -13.90
CA ASP A 176 -20.95 9.63 -12.98
C ASP A 176 -20.31 10.19 -11.71
N GLY A 177 -20.78 9.71 -10.55
CA GLY A 177 -20.17 9.98 -9.26
C GLY A 177 -18.77 9.39 -9.11
N CYS A 178 -17.87 10.12 -8.46
CA CYS A 178 -16.50 9.68 -8.32
C CYS A 178 -16.35 8.40 -7.47
N THR A 179 -17.23 8.13 -6.51
CA THR A 179 -17.13 6.93 -5.68
C THR A 179 -17.36 5.65 -6.48
N GLU A 180 -18.34 5.66 -7.39
CA GLU A 180 -18.65 4.52 -8.25
C GLU A 180 -17.57 4.30 -9.32
N VAL A 181 -17.10 5.38 -9.96
CA VAL A 181 -16.00 5.28 -10.93
C VAL A 181 -14.74 4.71 -10.27
N ILE A 182 -14.41 5.12 -9.06
CA ILE A 182 -13.28 4.55 -8.30
C ILE A 182 -13.52 3.06 -8.03
N ALA A 183 -14.70 2.69 -7.56
CA ALA A 183 -15.04 1.30 -7.27
C ALA A 183 -14.89 0.42 -8.53
N GLN A 184 -15.38 0.90 -9.68
CA GLN A 184 -15.24 0.22 -10.97
C GLN A 184 -13.79 0.14 -11.43
N ARG A 185 -12.99 1.21 -11.25
CA ARG A 185 -11.56 1.21 -11.58
C ARG A 185 -10.80 0.20 -10.72
N ILE A 186 -11.12 0.10 -9.43
CA ILE A 186 -10.53 -0.91 -8.54
C ILE A 186 -10.94 -2.31 -9.00
N ALA A 187 -12.22 -2.53 -9.31
CA ALA A 187 -12.71 -3.83 -9.80
C ALA A 187 -12.05 -4.25 -11.11
N GLN A 188 -11.87 -3.33 -12.06
CA GLN A 188 -11.17 -3.58 -13.33
C GLN A 188 -9.70 -3.91 -13.14
N ASN A 189 -9.04 -3.28 -12.17
CA ASN A 189 -7.63 -3.51 -11.86
C ASN A 189 -7.43 -4.56 -10.76
N LEU A 190 -8.48 -5.24 -10.33
CA LEU A 190 -8.42 -6.22 -9.26
C LEU A 190 -7.47 -7.37 -9.61
N SER A 191 -7.37 -7.73 -10.88
CA SER A 191 -6.42 -8.73 -11.38
C SER A 191 -4.97 -8.33 -11.13
N TYR A 192 -4.60 -7.07 -11.34
CA TYR A 192 -3.26 -6.56 -11.05
C TYR A 192 -2.97 -6.56 -9.55
N ILE A 193 -3.92 -6.12 -8.73
CA ILE A 193 -3.78 -6.09 -7.27
C ILE A 193 -3.65 -7.51 -6.71
N ALA A 194 -4.51 -8.43 -7.18
CA ALA A 194 -4.44 -9.84 -6.82
C ALA A 194 -3.12 -10.48 -7.27
N GLY A 195 -2.63 -10.12 -8.45
CA GLY A 195 -1.33 -10.56 -8.97
C GLY A 195 -0.15 -10.10 -8.10
N LEU A 196 -0.16 -8.83 -7.68
CA LEU A 196 0.84 -8.30 -6.74
C LEU A 196 0.82 -9.05 -5.41
N GLY A 197 -0.38 -9.27 -4.83
CA GLY A 197 -0.54 -10.03 -3.58
C GLY A 197 -0.06 -11.47 -3.72
N ALA A 198 -0.44 -12.16 -4.80
CA ALA A 198 0.00 -13.53 -5.06
C ALA A 198 1.53 -13.62 -5.24
N GLY A 199 2.14 -12.63 -5.90
CA GLY A 199 3.59 -12.54 -6.04
C GLY A 199 4.32 -12.40 -4.70
N ILE A 200 3.78 -11.59 -3.79
CA ILE A 200 4.33 -11.44 -2.44
C ILE A 200 4.25 -12.77 -1.68
N CYS A 201 3.09 -13.43 -1.68
CA CYS A 201 2.92 -14.75 -1.07
C CYS A 201 3.91 -15.79 -1.63
N PHE A 202 4.12 -15.79 -2.95
CA PHE A 202 5.06 -16.69 -3.60
C PHE A 202 6.51 -16.45 -3.17
N VAL A 203 6.96 -15.20 -3.15
CA VAL A 203 8.31 -14.84 -2.68
C VAL A 203 8.50 -15.21 -1.21
N GLN A 204 7.48 -15.02 -0.38
CA GLN A 204 7.53 -15.39 1.02
C GLN A 204 7.60 -16.90 1.24
N PHE A 205 6.85 -17.68 0.46
CA PHE A 205 6.93 -19.14 0.46
C PHE A 205 8.33 -19.63 0.08
N LEU A 206 8.96 -19.04 -0.95
CA LEU A 206 10.35 -19.33 -1.30
C LEU A 206 11.30 -18.98 -0.15
N GLY A 207 11.11 -17.82 0.50
CA GLY A 207 11.89 -17.42 1.67
C GLY A 207 11.80 -18.44 2.82
N ILE A 208 10.60 -18.95 3.10
CA ILE A 208 10.38 -20.00 4.12
C ILE A 208 11.08 -21.29 3.70
N ALA A 209 10.90 -21.76 2.46
CA ALA A 209 11.52 -22.98 1.96
C ALA A 209 13.06 -22.93 2.04
N LEU A 210 13.66 -21.80 1.64
CA LEU A 210 15.10 -21.58 1.75
C LEU A 210 15.56 -21.55 3.20
N THR A 211 14.81 -20.90 4.08
CA THR A 211 15.09 -20.85 5.53
C THR A 211 15.06 -22.26 6.14
N CYS A 212 14.05 -23.07 5.80
CA CYS A 212 13.95 -24.45 6.27
C CYS A 212 15.09 -25.33 5.74
N ALA A 213 15.43 -25.21 4.46
CA ALA A 213 16.54 -25.95 3.85
C ALA A 213 17.88 -25.60 4.51
N LEU A 214 18.15 -24.31 4.74
CA LEU A 214 19.35 -23.84 5.42
C LEU A 214 19.38 -24.30 6.88
N HIS A 215 18.24 -24.26 7.58
CA HIS A 215 18.13 -24.75 8.95
C HIS A 215 18.42 -26.26 9.04
N ALA A 216 17.93 -27.06 8.10
CA ALA A 216 18.21 -28.49 8.02
C ALA A 216 19.69 -28.78 7.71
N LYS A 217 20.31 -28.02 6.80
CA LYS A 217 21.74 -28.13 6.51
C LYS A 217 22.60 -27.79 7.73
N LEU A 218 22.27 -26.70 8.41
CA LEU A 218 22.92 -26.35 9.68
C LEU A 218 22.72 -27.46 10.70
N LYS A 219 21.51 -28.05 10.78
CA LYS A 219 21.18 -29.22 11.63
C LYS A 219 22.18 -30.37 11.47
N TYR A 220 22.41 -30.71 10.21
CA TYR A 220 23.33 -31.77 9.85
C TYR A 220 24.79 -31.41 10.22
N PHE A 221 25.23 -30.18 9.93
CA PHE A 221 26.61 -29.76 10.20
C PHE A 221 27.00 -29.82 11.68
N GLU A 222 26.21 -29.32 12.64
CA GLU A 222 26.61 -29.44 14.07
C GLU A 222 26.57 -30.90 14.54
N VAL A 223 25.64 -31.73 14.05
CA VAL A 223 25.60 -33.15 14.42
C VAL A 223 26.83 -33.89 13.88
N ALA A 224 27.21 -33.63 12.63
CA ALA A 224 28.43 -34.18 12.04
C ALA A 224 29.68 -33.71 12.82
N ASN A 225 29.77 -32.43 13.16
CA ASN A 225 30.91 -31.88 13.90
C ASN A 225 31.00 -32.44 15.33
N TYR A 226 29.84 -32.60 16.01
CA TYR A 226 29.75 -33.26 17.31
C TYR A 226 30.20 -34.72 17.23
N SER A 227 29.77 -35.46 16.21
CA SER A 227 30.17 -36.85 16.00
C SER A 227 31.67 -36.98 15.74
N ALA A 228 32.25 -36.12 14.89
CA ALA A 228 33.69 -36.07 14.65
C ALA A 228 34.49 -35.75 15.92
N TYR A 229 34.02 -34.79 16.74
CA TYR A 229 34.65 -34.45 18.00
C TYR A 229 34.57 -35.60 19.02
N SER A 230 33.45 -36.32 19.09
CA SER A 230 33.28 -37.49 19.97
C SER A 230 34.23 -38.64 19.60
N VAL A 231 34.42 -38.89 18.30
CA VAL A 231 35.35 -39.91 17.79
C VAL A 231 36.80 -39.53 18.11
N SER A 232 37.17 -38.26 17.91
CA SER A 232 38.50 -37.77 18.28
C SER A 232 38.75 -37.90 19.79
N ARG A 233 37.80 -37.50 20.64
CA ARG A 233 37.92 -37.64 22.10
C ARG A 233 38.10 -39.09 22.54
N HIS A 234 37.36 -40.03 21.94
CA HIS A 234 37.54 -41.46 22.24
C HIS A 234 38.91 -41.98 21.83
N LYS A 235 39.50 -41.49 20.73
CA LYS A 235 40.89 -41.82 20.36
C LYS A 235 41.88 -41.34 21.43
N TYR A 236 41.79 -40.09 21.88
CA TYR A 236 42.69 -39.58 22.92
C TYR A 236 42.55 -40.33 24.25
N HIS A 237 41.34 -40.68 24.66
CA HIS A 237 41.10 -41.46 25.87
C HIS A 237 41.64 -42.90 25.81
N PHE A 238 41.84 -43.44 24.61
CA PHE A 238 42.44 -44.77 24.40
C PHE A 238 43.97 -44.73 24.49
N TYR A 239 44.61 -43.59 24.17
CA TYR A 239 46.06 -43.40 24.29
C TYR A 239 46.51 -43.12 25.74
N ASP A 240 45.63 -42.61 26.62
CA ASP A 240 45.96 -42.37 28.04
C ASP A 240 45.97 -43.65 28.90
N TYR A 241 45.55 -44.81 28.34
CA TYR A 241 45.48 -46.10 29.04
C TYR A 241 46.39 -47.19 28.44
N SER A 242 47.28 -46.82 27.51
CA SER A 242 48.26 -47.69 26.86
C SER A 242 49.68 -47.21 27.13
#